data_AF-A0A814WQG9-F1
#
_entry.id   AF-A0A814WQG9-F1
#
_cell.length_a   1.000
_cell.length_b   1.000
_cell.length_c   1.000
_cell.angle_alpha   90.00
_cell.angle_beta   90.00
_cell.angle_gamma   90.00
#
_symmetry.space_group_name_H-M   'P 1'
#
loop_
_entity.id
_entity.type
_entity.pdbx_description
1 polymer ?
#
loop_
_entity_poly.entity_id
_entity_poly.type
_entity_poly.pdbx_seq_one_letter_code
_entity_poly.pdbx_strand_id
1 'polypeptide(L)'
;MYFQMVARIKNDRKQPVVNFQDLHSLLKNPSYAALLFQSVKSIKWFEYNELLSLSTSSVNKNPDMTSLRPLCEQLYKYESDLYKKLFQQQNPSDYSWFQTAISSGTFKDRLAAHVSMIKRSSLHSLFELEYLVQLLRNNLQHRRECIEIMEILKDIFIQDYLPQQKKLLTIEQHDLSSIKTQNPDDMKRIAILWFLQDKLKRLYSSYLDSLQKISHDPIENIRIKAIVTIQHLLVQRPELEKRLLELLIDKLGDPDHTAAAKTLHLCNKLCKLLSVKDDVSSKYFALLLGGVTRALAFAKVNIEKILEHLNDLFRIVHSKNFNTSVRALQLLFKISEQKYVDCRI
;
A
#
# COMPACT_ATOMS: atom_id res chain seq x y z
N MET A 1 32.25 -43.22 10.35
CA MET A 1 31.26 -42.12 10.23
C MET A 1 31.91 -40.74 9.99
N TYR A 2 33.00 -40.64 9.20
CA TYR A 2 33.55 -39.34 8.76
C TYR A 2 33.53 -39.15 7.23
N PHE A 3 33.16 -40.21 6.49
CA PHE A 3 33.11 -40.19 5.02
C PHE A 3 31.73 -39.85 4.42
N GLN A 4 30.68 -39.69 5.23
CA GLN A 4 29.35 -39.25 4.76
C GLN A 4 29.07 -37.75 4.96
N MET A 5 29.91 -37.03 5.70
CA MET A 5 29.71 -35.59 5.94
C MET A 5 30.39 -34.70 4.88
N VAL A 6 31.42 -35.21 4.19
CA VAL A 6 32.13 -34.49 3.11
C VAL A 6 31.39 -34.59 1.76
N ALA A 7 30.43 -35.51 1.62
CA ALA A 7 29.63 -35.67 0.40
C ALA A 7 28.42 -34.72 0.29
N ARG A 8 28.13 -33.89 1.30
CA ARG A 8 27.06 -32.88 1.27
C ARG A 8 27.51 -31.45 0.94
N ILE A 9 28.80 -31.22 0.71
CA ILE A 9 29.37 -29.89 0.42
C ILE A 9 29.79 -29.72 -1.07
N LYS A 10 29.48 -30.70 -1.93
CA LYS A 10 29.74 -30.60 -3.39
C LYS A 10 28.50 -30.86 -4.24
N ASN A 11 27.42 -30.13 -3.97
CA ASN A 11 26.35 -29.98 -4.96
C ASN A 11 25.68 -28.59 -4.92
N ASP A 12 26.45 -27.55 -4.61
CA ASP A 12 26.20 -26.22 -5.18
C ASP A 12 26.48 -26.31 -6.69
N ARG A 13 25.57 -26.97 -7.42
CA ARG A 13 25.37 -26.65 -8.82
C ARG A 13 25.09 -25.15 -8.81
N LYS A 14 26.05 -24.35 -9.30
CA LYS A 14 25.83 -22.93 -9.61
C LYS A 14 24.52 -22.87 -10.39
N GLN A 15 23.43 -22.53 -9.71
CA GLN A 15 22.16 -22.33 -10.37
C GLN A 15 22.38 -21.17 -11.33
N PRO A 16 22.07 -21.31 -12.62
CA PRO A 16 22.39 -20.29 -13.58
C PRO A 16 21.62 -19.04 -13.21
N VAL A 17 22.36 -17.99 -12.89
CA VAL A 17 21.82 -16.65 -12.66
C VAL A 17 21.23 -16.21 -14.00
N VAL A 18 19.92 -15.97 -14.04
CA VAL A 18 19.27 -15.41 -15.23
C VAL A 18 19.92 -14.07 -15.54
N ASN A 19 20.55 -13.97 -16.71
CA ASN A 19 21.14 -12.72 -17.14
C ASN A 19 20.05 -11.77 -17.65
N PHE A 20 20.25 -10.47 -17.44
CA PHE A 20 19.37 -9.42 -17.92
C PHE A 20 19.09 -9.53 -19.42
N GLN A 21 20.11 -9.83 -20.23
CA GLN A 21 20.00 -9.95 -21.68
C GLN A 21 19.09 -11.11 -22.11
N ASP A 22 19.17 -12.25 -21.41
CA ASP A 22 18.35 -13.43 -21.69
C ASP A 22 16.88 -13.14 -21.40
N LEU A 23 16.60 -12.57 -20.23
CA LEU A 23 15.25 -12.15 -19.85
C LEU A 23 14.71 -11.09 -20.81
N HIS A 24 15.49 -10.05 -21.11
CA HIS A 24 15.11 -9.00 -22.06
C HIS A 24 14.80 -9.58 -23.46
N SER A 25 15.56 -10.57 -23.93
CA SER A 25 15.31 -11.22 -25.22
C SER A 25 14.01 -12.03 -25.22
N LEU A 26 13.73 -12.72 -24.11
CA LEU A 26 12.55 -13.56 -23.92
C LEU A 26 11.26 -12.73 -23.84
N LEU A 27 11.31 -11.60 -23.13
CA LEU A 27 10.15 -10.72 -22.99
C LEU A 27 9.77 -9.97 -24.28
N LYS A 28 10.66 -9.91 -25.29
CA LYS A 28 10.32 -9.34 -26.61
C LYS A 28 9.24 -10.14 -27.34
N ASN A 29 9.05 -11.41 -27.01
CA ASN A 29 8.07 -12.29 -27.64
C ASN A 29 6.92 -12.60 -26.66
N PRO A 30 5.84 -11.80 -26.69
CA PRO A 30 4.73 -11.97 -25.76
C PRO A 30 3.82 -13.15 -26.08
N SER A 31 3.92 -13.75 -27.27
CA SER A 31 2.98 -14.77 -27.72
C SER A 31 3.10 -16.08 -26.92
N TYR A 32 1.95 -16.60 -26.48
CA TYR A 32 1.77 -17.94 -25.93
C TYR A 32 0.30 -18.38 -26.10
N ALA A 33 0.07 -19.70 -26.20
CA ALA A 33 -1.20 -20.26 -26.65
C ALA A 33 -2.31 -20.29 -25.58
N ALA A 34 -1.94 -20.26 -24.30
CA ALA A 34 -2.87 -20.37 -23.16
C ALA A 34 -2.50 -19.38 -22.06
N LEU A 35 -3.50 -18.95 -21.26
CA LEU A 35 -3.27 -18.07 -20.12
C LEU A 35 -2.16 -18.62 -19.21
N LEU A 36 -1.21 -17.76 -18.87
CA LEU A 36 -0.16 -18.11 -17.91
C LEU A 36 -0.74 -18.22 -16.50
N PHE A 37 -1.76 -17.43 -16.18
CA PHE A 37 -2.48 -17.48 -14.91
C PHE A 37 -3.89 -18.06 -15.11
N GLN A 38 -4.11 -19.29 -14.66
CA GLN A 38 -5.43 -19.91 -14.72
C GLN A 38 -6.38 -19.22 -13.71
N SER A 39 -7.43 -18.56 -14.19
CA SER A 39 -8.43 -17.88 -13.34
C SER A 39 -9.41 -18.85 -12.64
N VAL A 40 -9.10 -20.14 -12.59
CA VAL A 40 -10.07 -21.21 -12.30
C VAL A 40 -10.45 -21.27 -10.81
N LYS A 41 -9.69 -20.64 -9.91
CA LYS A 41 -10.09 -20.39 -8.51
C LYS A 41 -9.58 -19.02 -8.08
N SER A 42 -10.23 -18.43 -7.07
CA SER A 42 -10.03 -17.10 -6.48
C SER A 42 -8.64 -16.88 -5.87
N ILE A 43 -7.58 -17.27 -6.57
CA ILE A 43 -6.20 -17.14 -6.14
C ILE A 43 -5.82 -15.69 -6.35
N LYS A 44 -5.52 -15.00 -5.26
CA LYS A 44 -5.09 -13.60 -5.33
C LYS A 44 -3.70 -13.53 -5.95
N TRP A 45 -3.39 -12.43 -6.63
CA TRP A 45 -2.10 -12.31 -7.33
C TRP A 45 -0.89 -12.48 -6.39
N PHE A 46 -1.03 -12.12 -5.11
CA PHE A 46 0.00 -12.27 -4.09
C PHE A 46 0.06 -13.67 -3.45
N GLU A 47 -0.86 -14.58 -3.79
CA GLU A 47 -0.83 -15.98 -3.37
C GLU A 47 0.05 -16.85 -4.28
N TYR A 48 0.47 -16.33 -5.44
CA TYR A 48 1.55 -16.89 -6.28
C TYR A 48 2.94 -16.73 -5.62
N ASN A 49 2.98 -16.81 -4.28
CA ASN A 49 4.12 -16.53 -3.42
C ASN A 49 5.31 -17.45 -3.69
N GLU A 50 5.12 -18.66 -4.18
CA GLU A 50 6.24 -19.56 -4.54
C GLU A 50 7.09 -19.01 -5.70
N LEU A 51 6.49 -18.21 -6.59
CA LEU A 51 7.21 -17.48 -7.64
C LEU A 51 7.84 -16.17 -7.11
N LEU A 52 7.33 -15.63 -5.99
CA LEU A 52 7.74 -14.36 -5.40
C LEU A 52 8.65 -14.52 -4.15
N SER A 53 8.81 -15.72 -3.60
CA SER A 53 9.49 -16.01 -2.33
C SER A 53 11.02 -15.89 -2.39
N LEU A 54 11.56 -15.20 -3.39
CA LEU A 54 13.00 -15.05 -3.58
C LEU A 54 13.44 -13.58 -3.59
N SER A 55 12.52 -12.62 -3.45
CA SER A 55 12.84 -11.19 -3.40
C SER A 55 12.94 -10.63 -1.97
N THR A 56 13.56 -11.38 -1.06
CA THR A 56 14.07 -10.81 0.20
C THR A 56 15.58 -10.80 0.14
N SER A 57 16.15 -9.63 0.38
CA SER A 57 17.58 -9.28 0.50
C SER A 57 18.41 -9.20 -0.78
N SER A 58 18.34 -8.06 -1.48
CA SER A 58 19.46 -7.10 -1.55
C SER A 58 19.01 -5.80 -2.24
N VAL A 59 19.34 -4.65 -1.68
CA VAL A 59 19.05 -3.32 -2.24
C VAL A 59 20.12 -3.02 -3.30
N ASN A 60 20.15 -3.78 -4.39
CA ASN A 60 20.96 -3.44 -5.55
C ASN A 60 20.05 -2.80 -6.58
N LYS A 61 20.07 -1.45 -6.61
CA LYS A 61 19.43 -0.68 -7.67
C LYS A 61 20.17 -1.00 -8.97
N ASN A 62 19.61 -1.88 -9.80
CA ASN A 62 20.14 -2.15 -11.13
C ASN A 62 19.52 -1.13 -12.12
N PRO A 63 20.29 -0.14 -12.63
CA PRO A 63 19.77 0.89 -13.53
C PRO A 63 19.21 0.32 -14.85
N ASP A 64 19.65 -0.87 -15.26
CA ASP A 64 19.22 -1.53 -16.49
C ASP A 64 17.76 -2.03 -16.44
N MET A 65 17.22 -2.27 -15.24
CA MET A 65 15.84 -2.76 -15.02
C MET A 65 14.76 -1.79 -15.51
N THR A 66 15.10 -0.51 -15.66
CA THR A 66 14.18 0.53 -16.16
C THR A 66 13.68 0.23 -17.57
N SER A 67 14.52 -0.39 -18.39
CA SER A 67 14.21 -0.76 -19.79
C SER A 67 13.30 -2.00 -19.90
N LEU A 68 13.18 -2.81 -18.83
CA LEU A 68 12.26 -3.95 -18.81
C LEU A 68 10.81 -3.55 -18.56
N ARG A 69 10.57 -2.40 -17.92
CA ARG A 69 9.21 -1.92 -17.65
C ARG A 69 8.29 -1.93 -18.88
N PRO A 70 8.65 -1.36 -20.04
CA PRO A 70 7.80 -1.41 -21.23
C PRO A 70 7.55 -2.84 -21.74
N LEU A 71 8.54 -3.75 -21.63
CA LEU A 71 8.39 -5.14 -22.04
C LEU A 71 7.43 -5.89 -21.13
N CYS A 72 7.55 -5.71 -19.80
CA CYS A 72 6.64 -6.30 -18.84
C CYS A 72 5.22 -5.74 -18.99
N GLU A 73 5.07 -4.44 -19.32
CA GLU A 73 3.78 -3.82 -19.62
C GLU A 73 3.13 -4.44 -20.87
N GLN A 74 3.90 -4.64 -21.95
CA GLN A 74 3.41 -5.28 -23.16
C GLN A 74 2.94 -6.72 -22.88
N LEU A 75 3.71 -7.48 -22.11
CA LEU A 75 3.34 -8.83 -21.67
C LEU A 75 2.06 -8.83 -20.82
N TYR A 76 1.94 -7.91 -19.88
CA TYR A 76 0.75 -7.77 -19.04
C TYR A 76 -0.49 -7.43 -19.89
N LYS A 77 -0.36 -6.52 -20.86
CA LYS A 77 -1.45 -6.18 -21.78
C LYS A 77 -1.91 -7.40 -22.58
N TYR A 78 -0.95 -8.16 -23.11
CA TYR A 78 -1.26 -9.39 -23.84
C TYR A 78 -2.00 -10.43 -22.98
N GLU A 79 -1.54 -10.70 -21.75
CA GLU A 79 -2.23 -11.61 -20.81
C GLU A 79 -3.65 -11.12 -20.51
N SER A 80 -3.80 -9.82 -20.25
CA SER A 80 -5.10 -9.20 -19.95
C SER A 80 -6.07 -9.29 -21.13
N ASP A 81 -5.58 -9.13 -22.36
CA ASP A 81 -6.39 -9.22 -23.57
C ASP A 81 -6.80 -10.66 -23.88
N LEU A 82 -5.93 -11.64 -23.61
CA LEU A 82 -6.29 -13.06 -23.66
C LEU A 82 -7.39 -13.37 -22.65
N TYR A 83 -7.27 -12.88 -21.41
CA TYR A 83 -8.29 -13.07 -20.39
C TYR A 83 -9.64 -12.46 -20.81
N LYS A 84 -9.65 -11.24 -21.38
CA LYS A 84 -10.87 -10.61 -21.91
C LYS A 84 -11.54 -11.45 -23.00
N LYS A 85 -10.77 -11.98 -23.95
CA LYS A 85 -11.29 -12.84 -25.02
C LYS A 85 -11.90 -14.13 -24.45
N LEU A 86 -11.23 -14.77 -23.50
CA LEU A 86 -11.73 -15.97 -22.85
C LEU A 86 -12.99 -15.69 -22.03
N PHE A 87 -13.04 -14.56 -21.32
CA PHE A 87 -14.22 -14.16 -20.57
C PHE A 87 -15.44 -13.95 -21.48
N GLN A 88 -15.25 -13.26 -22.61
CA GLN A 88 -16.29 -13.07 -23.62
C GLN A 88 -16.80 -14.41 -24.19
N GLN A 89 -15.93 -15.39 -24.39
CA GLN A 89 -16.30 -16.72 -24.88
C GLN A 89 -17.02 -17.57 -23.84
N GLN A 90 -16.56 -17.56 -22.59
CA GLN A 90 -17.13 -18.40 -21.53
C GLN A 90 -18.44 -17.85 -20.98
N ASN A 91 -18.57 -16.52 -20.85
CA ASN A 91 -19.75 -15.88 -20.27
C ASN A 91 -20.16 -14.64 -21.08
N PRO A 92 -20.76 -14.83 -22.28
CA PRO A 92 -21.08 -13.73 -23.19
C PRO A 92 -22.15 -12.78 -22.62
N SER A 93 -23.14 -13.31 -21.89
CA SER A 93 -24.20 -12.51 -21.25
C SER A 93 -23.64 -11.58 -20.18
N ASP A 94 -22.80 -12.11 -19.28
CA ASP A 94 -22.14 -11.33 -18.23
C ASP A 94 -21.26 -10.25 -18.84
N TYR A 95 -20.45 -10.61 -19.85
CA TYR A 95 -19.58 -9.66 -20.53
C TYR A 95 -20.36 -8.52 -21.18
N SER A 96 -21.46 -8.82 -21.87
CA SER A 96 -22.34 -7.78 -22.44
C SER A 96 -22.95 -6.92 -21.34
N TRP A 97 -23.38 -7.51 -20.22
CA TRP A 97 -23.89 -6.74 -19.09
C TRP A 97 -22.83 -5.79 -18.53
N PHE A 98 -21.59 -6.25 -18.34
CA PHE A 98 -20.48 -5.38 -17.90
C PHE A 98 -20.25 -4.21 -18.86
N GLN A 99 -20.27 -4.46 -20.17
CA GLN A 99 -20.11 -3.40 -21.17
C GLN A 99 -21.24 -2.37 -21.12
N THR A 100 -22.50 -2.81 -20.99
CA THR A 100 -23.65 -1.91 -20.86
C THR A 100 -23.58 -1.14 -19.54
N ALA A 101 -23.33 -1.81 -18.42
CA ALA A 101 -23.25 -1.19 -17.11
C ALA A 101 -22.14 -0.12 -17.04
N ILE A 102 -20.97 -0.36 -17.64
CA ILE A 102 -19.85 0.59 -17.69
C ILE A 102 -20.16 1.79 -18.61
N SER A 103 -20.81 1.55 -19.76
CA SER A 103 -21.03 2.59 -20.78
C SER A 103 -22.24 3.47 -20.53
N SER A 104 -23.39 2.88 -20.15
CA SER A 104 -24.67 3.58 -20.04
C SER A 104 -25.35 3.43 -18.67
N GLY A 105 -24.73 2.69 -17.75
CA GLY A 105 -25.25 2.53 -16.40
C GLY A 105 -25.20 3.81 -15.57
N THR A 106 -25.94 3.82 -14.45
CA THR A 106 -25.85 4.89 -13.47
C THR A 106 -24.46 4.94 -12.84
N PHE A 107 -24.11 6.03 -12.14
CA PHE A 107 -22.81 6.14 -11.47
C PHE A 107 -22.51 4.94 -10.56
N LYS A 108 -23.49 4.49 -9.77
CA LYS A 108 -23.35 3.32 -8.90
C LYS A 108 -23.21 2.01 -9.67
N ASP A 109 -23.98 1.84 -10.74
CA ASP A 109 -23.89 0.65 -11.58
C ASP A 109 -22.52 0.55 -12.27
N ARG A 110 -21.99 1.69 -12.75
CA ARG A 110 -20.63 1.78 -13.31
C ARG A 110 -19.57 1.36 -12.28
N LEU A 111 -19.65 1.88 -11.06
CA LEU A 111 -18.72 1.48 -9.99
C LEU A 111 -18.86 -0.01 -9.65
N ALA A 112 -20.08 -0.51 -9.50
CA ALA A 112 -20.36 -1.91 -9.19
C ALA A 112 -19.83 -2.85 -10.28
N ALA A 113 -19.95 -2.47 -11.56
CA ALA A 113 -19.39 -3.21 -12.68
C ALA A 113 -17.85 -3.29 -12.58
N HIS A 114 -17.17 -2.17 -12.38
CA HIS A 114 -15.71 -2.15 -12.20
C HIS A 114 -15.25 -2.97 -10.99
N VAL A 115 -15.90 -2.81 -9.84
CA VAL A 115 -15.61 -3.59 -8.62
C VAL A 115 -15.77 -5.08 -8.89
N SER A 116 -16.84 -5.48 -9.58
CA SER A 116 -17.13 -6.87 -9.84
C SER A 116 -16.14 -7.50 -10.83
N MET A 117 -15.67 -6.75 -11.83
CA MET A 117 -14.57 -7.20 -12.70
C MET A 117 -13.29 -7.47 -11.90
N ILE A 118 -12.91 -6.54 -11.03
CA ILE A 118 -11.75 -6.67 -10.14
C ILE A 118 -11.86 -7.92 -9.26
N LYS A 119 -13.03 -8.14 -8.64
CA LYS A 119 -13.27 -9.30 -7.77
C LYS A 119 -13.20 -10.64 -8.50
N ARG A 120 -13.55 -10.68 -9.80
CA ARG A 120 -13.41 -11.91 -10.62
C ARG A 120 -11.94 -12.25 -10.86
N SER A 121 -11.10 -11.23 -11.10
CA SER A 121 -9.67 -11.44 -11.30
C SER A 121 -8.87 -10.17 -11.02
N SER A 122 -8.31 -10.06 -9.81
CA SER A 122 -7.47 -8.92 -9.41
C SER A 122 -6.21 -8.80 -10.29
N LEU A 123 -5.70 -9.91 -10.83
CA LEU A 123 -4.48 -9.94 -11.65
C LEU A 123 -4.71 -9.24 -12.99
N HIS A 124 -5.77 -9.58 -13.72
CA HIS A 124 -6.05 -9.06 -15.06
C HIS A 124 -6.77 -7.69 -15.05
N SER A 125 -7.30 -7.25 -13.91
CA SER A 125 -8.16 -6.05 -13.81
C SER A 125 -7.46 -4.76 -13.34
N LEU A 126 -6.18 -4.57 -13.66
CA LEU A 126 -5.49 -3.31 -13.33
C LEU A 126 -6.07 -2.09 -14.06
N PHE A 127 -6.65 -2.28 -15.25
CA PHE A 127 -7.25 -1.19 -16.01
C PHE A 127 -8.44 -0.59 -15.26
N GLU A 128 -9.29 -1.45 -14.67
CA GLU A 128 -10.44 -1.03 -13.88
C GLU A 128 -10.00 -0.31 -12.60
N LEU A 129 -8.94 -0.80 -11.93
CA LEU A 129 -8.37 -0.12 -10.78
C LEU A 129 -7.81 1.27 -11.16
N GLU A 130 -7.06 1.36 -12.25
CA GLU A 130 -6.51 2.62 -12.76
C GLU A 130 -7.62 3.62 -13.08
N TYR A 131 -8.70 3.17 -13.74
CA TYR A 131 -9.87 3.97 -13.99
C TYR A 131 -10.49 4.51 -12.69
N LEU A 132 -10.71 3.67 -11.67
CA LEU A 132 -11.31 4.10 -10.40
C LEU A 132 -10.43 5.12 -9.65
N VAL A 133 -9.10 4.93 -9.66
CA VAL A 133 -8.15 5.90 -9.06
C VAL A 133 -8.21 7.24 -9.80
N GLN A 134 -8.26 7.21 -11.13
CA GLN A 134 -8.39 8.42 -11.94
C GLN A 134 -9.76 9.09 -11.77
N LEU A 135 -10.83 8.31 -11.65
CA LEU A 135 -12.17 8.80 -11.36
C LEU A 135 -12.21 9.54 -10.02
N LEU A 136 -11.60 8.99 -8.96
CA LEU A 136 -11.47 9.72 -7.68
C LEU A 136 -10.75 11.05 -7.85
N ARG A 137 -9.63 11.05 -8.58
CA ARG A 137 -8.82 12.25 -8.81
C ARG A 137 -9.60 13.34 -9.55
N ASN A 138 -10.46 12.96 -10.49
CA ASN A 138 -11.28 13.88 -11.27
C ASN A 138 -12.50 14.36 -10.49
N ASN A 139 -13.02 13.57 -9.55
CA ASN A 139 -14.26 13.85 -8.84
C ASN A 139 -14.06 14.45 -7.43
N LEU A 140 -12.87 14.99 -7.12
CA LEU A 140 -12.56 15.57 -5.80
C LEU A 140 -13.53 16.70 -5.40
N GLN A 141 -14.08 17.45 -6.37
CA GLN A 141 -15.05 18.51 -6.13
C GLN A 141 -16.47 17.98 -5.86
N HIS A 142 -16.79 16.79 -6.38
CA HIS A 142 -18.08 16.13 -6.23
C HIS A 142 -18.11 15.28 -4.96
N ARG A 143 -18.22 15.95 -3.81
CA ARG A 143 -18.06 15.37 -2.46
C ARG A 143 -18.77 14.04 -2.20
N ARG A 144 -20.01 13.87 -2.67
CA ARG A 144 -20.78 12.60 -2.49
C ARG A 144 -20.11 11.44 -3.24
N GLU A 145 -19.86 11.64 -4.52
CA GLU A 145 -19.20 10.66 -5.40
C GLU A 145 -17.76 10.39 -4.94
N CYS A 146 -17.04 11.44 -4.56
CA CYS A 146 -15.68 11.36 -4.02
C CYS A 146 -15.60 10.42 -2.81
N ILE A 147 -16.50 10.58 -1.82
CA ILE A 147 -16.55 9.69 -0.66
C ILE A 147 -16.88 8.27 -1.07
N GLU A 148 -17.83 8.07 -1.98
CA GLU A 148 -18.24 6.74 -2.44
C GLU A 148 -17.08 6.01 -3.14
N ILE A 149 -16.38 6.68 -4.07
CA ILE A 149 -15.20 6.12 -4.74
C ILE A 149 -14.06 5.87 -3.74
N MET A 150 -13.84 6.80 -2.80
CA MET A 150 -12.79 6.68 -1.78
C MET A 150 -12.97 5.42 -0.93
N GLU A 151 -14.19 5.14 -0.46
CA GLU A 151 -14.51 3.95 0.32
C GLU A 151 -14.38 2.66 -0.51
N ILE A 152 -14.85 2.68 -1.76
CA ILE A 152 -14.72 1.55 -2.69
C ILE A 152 -13.25 1.21 -2.93
N LEU A 153 -12.42 2.22 -3.22
CA LEU A 153 -10.98 2.02 -3.44
C LEU A 153 -10.30 1.49 -2.18
N LYS A 154 -10.64 2.00 -0.99
CA LYS A 154 -10.13 1.49 0.30
C LYS A 154 -10.42 0.00 0.43
N ASP A 155 -11.66 -0.42 0.18
CA ASP A 155 -12.06 -1.83 0.31
C ASP A 155 -11.36 -2.71 -0.72
N ILE A 156 -11.30 -2.28 -1.99
CA ILE A 156 -10.60 -2.99 -3.07
C ILE A 156 -9.10 -3.16 -2.75
N PHE A 157 -8.42 -2.11 -2.29
CA PHE A 157 -7.01 -2.19 -1.93
C PHE A 157 -6.80 -3.18 -0.77
N ILE A 158 -7.64 -3.15 0.25
CA ILE A 158 -7.50 -4.02 1.42
C ILE A 158 -7.83 -5.48 1.11
N GLN A 159 -8.86 -5.72 0.30
CA GLN A 159 -9.38 -7.07 0.06
C GLN A 159 -8.60 -7.76 -1.08
N ASP A 160 -8.36 -7.08 -2.19
CA ASP A 160 -7.96 -7.72 -3.45
C ASP A 160 -6.49 -7.48 -3.84
N TYR A 161 -5.92 -6.32 -3.49
CA TYR A 161 -4.61 -5.91 -4.04
C TYR A 161 -3.44 -5.91 -3.07
N LEU A 162 -3.60 -5.39 -1.85
CA LEU A 162 -2.48 -5.27 -0.93
C LEU A 162 -2.24 -6.60 -0.19
N PRO A 163 -1.00 -7.10 -0.08
CA PRO A 163 -0.65 -8.25 0.76
C PRO A 163 -0.53 -7.86 2.26
N GLN A 164 -0.69 -8.81 3.18
CA GLN A 164 -0.87 -8.49 4.62
C GLN A 164 0.47 -8.26 5.34
N GLN A 165 1.51 -8.96 4.92
CA GLN A 165 2.81 -9.00 5.60
C GLN A 165 3.98 -8.59 4.70
N LYS A 166 3.73 -8.31 3.42
CA LYS A 166 4.75 -7.93 2.44
C LYS A 166 4.47 -6.53 1.92
N LYS A 167 5.54 -5.77 1.68
CA LYS A 167 5.46 -4.48 1.00
C LYS A 167 5.56 -4.69 -0.50
N LEU A 168 4.88 -3.85 -1.27
CA LEU A 168 5.02 -3.85 -2.72
C LEU A 168 6.43 -3.38 -3.10
N LEU A 169 7.00 -3.96 -4.15
CA LEU A 169 8.30 -3.56 -4.69
C LEU A 169 8.10 -2.80 -6.00
N THR A 170 8.99 -1.85 -6.28
CA THR A 170 9.10 -1.29 -7.63
C THR A 170 9.95 -2.19 -8.51
N ILE A 171 9.84 -2.05 -9.83
CA ILE A 171 10.65 -2.87 -10.77
C ILE A 171 12.15 -2.76 -10.48
N GLU A 172 12.63 -1.59 -10.07
CA GLU A 172 14.06 -1.37 -9.77
C GLU A 172 14.52 -2.05 -8.47
N GLN A 173 13.59 -2.52 -7.64
CA GLN A 173 13.86 -3.19 -6.36
C GLN A 173 13.88 -4.72 -6.50
N HIS A 174 13.51 -5.26 -7.66
CA HIS A 174 13.58 -6.68 -7.93
C HIS A 174 15.01 -7.10 -8.33
N ASP A 175 15.49 -8.18 -7.71
CA ASP A 175 16.79 -8.77 -8.01
C ASP A 175 16.62 -9.91 -9.03
N LEU A 176 17.34 -9.88 -10.14
CA LEU A 176 17.32 -10.93 -11.16
C LEU A 176 17.91 -12.25 -10.64
N SER A 177 18.80 -12.20 -9.64
CA SER A 177 19.36 -13.39 -8.99
C SER A 177 18.29 -14.21 -8.23
N SER A 178 17.15 -13.58 -7.94
CA SER A 178 16.01 -14.25 -7.31
C SER A 178 15.26 -15.19 -8.26
N ILE A 179 15.46 -15.09 -9.57
CA ILE A 179 14.81 -15.99 -10.54
C ILE A 179 15.58 -17.31 -10.58
N LYS A 180 15.06 -18.33 -9.90
CA LYS A 180 15.63 -19.69 -9.87
C LYS A 180 15.10 -20.61 -10.97
N THR A 181 14.15 -20.13 -11.78
CA THR A 181 13.47 -20.90 -12.81
C THR A 181 14.11 -20.67 -14.17
N GLN A 182 14.34 -21.75 -14.93
CA GLN A 182 14.76 -21.69 -16.34
C GLN A 182 13.59 -21.79 -17.32
N ASN A 183 12.38 -22.06 -16.81
CA ASN A 183 11.19 -22.22 -17.65
C ASN A 183 10.76 -20.84 -18.19
N PRO A 184 10.65 -20.68 -19.53
CA PRO A 184 10.27 -19.40 -20.12
C PRO A 184 8.90 -18.88 -19.66
N ASP A 185 7.94 -19.78 -19.41
CA ASP A 185 6.60 -19.40 -18.97
C ASP A 185 6.60 -18.87 -17.53
N ASP A 186 7.41 -19.46 -16.65
CA ASP A 186 7.57 -18.98 -15.28
C ASP A 186 8.30 -17.64 -15.24
N MET A 187 9.28 -17.43 -16.12
CA MET A 187 9.93 -16.12 -16.28
C MET A 187 8.94 -15.04 -16.74
N LYS A 188 8.05 -15.36 -17.69
CA LYS A 188 6.97 -14.45 -18.13
C LYS A 188 5.98 -14.16 -16.99
N ARG A 189 5.59 -15.17 -16.20
CA ARG A 189 4.75 -15.00 -15.00
C ARG A 189 5.39 -14.04 -14.00
N ILE A 190 6.68 -14.24 -13.68
CA ILE A 190 7.43 -13.38 -12.77
C ILE A 190 7.45 -11.93 -13.29
N ALA A 191 7.73 -11.73 -14.58
CA ALA A 191 7.75 -10.41 -15.20
C ALA A 191 6.38 -9.70 -15.13
N ILE A 192 5.29 -10.43 -15.35
CA ILE A 192 3.92 -9.93 -15.21
C ILE A 192 3.65 -9.52 -13.75
N LEU A 193 4.04 -10.35 -12.77
CA LEU A 193 3.86 -10.05 -11.34
C LEU A 193 4.71 -8.85 -10.89
N TRP A 194 5.92 -8.68 -11.40
CA TRP A 194 6.77 -7.51 -11.13
C TRP A 194 6.14 -6.22 -11.65
N PHE A 195 5.62 -6.25 -12.88
CA PHE A 195 4.89 -5.11 -13.44
C PHE A 195 3.64 -4.79 -12.62
N LEU A 196 2.87 -5.83 -12.24
CA LEU A 196 1.69 -5.68 -11.39
C LEU A 196 2.05 -4.97 -10.07
N GLN A 197 3.11 -5.40 -9.38
CA GLN A 197 3.55 -4.77 -8.14
C GLN A 197 3.93 -3.29 -8.31
N ASP A 198 4.73 -2.97 -9.33
CA ASP A 198 5.16 -1.60 -9.61
C ASP A 198 3.97 -0.69 -9.93
N LYS A 199 3.06 -1.17 -10.79
CA LYS A 199 1.84 -0.43 -11.15
C LYS A 199 0.92 -0.25 -9.95
N LEU A 200 0.70 -1.28 -9.13
CA LEU A 200 -0.11 -1.18 -7.91
C LEU A 200 0.47 -0.17 -6.92
N LYS A 201 1.78 -0.16 -6.74
CA LYS A 201 2.44 0.79 -5.84
C LYS A 201 2.27 2.24 -6.31
N ARG A 202 2.35 2.49 -7.62
CA ARG A 202 2.09 3.80 -8.23
C ARG A 202 0.63 4.23 -8.09
N LEU A 203 -0.32 3.32 -8.36
CA LEU A 203 -1.76 3.59 -8.23
C LEU A 203 -2.14 3.86 -6.77
N TYR A 204 -1.62 3.08 -5.84
CA TYR A 204 -1.82 3.30 -4.41
C TYR A 204 -1.23 4.64 -3.96
N SER A 205 -0.02 5.00 -4.44
CA SER A 205 0.56 6.32 -4.21
C SER A 205 -0.36 7.45 -4.70
N SER A 206 -0.91 7.34 -5.91
CA SER A 206 -1.86 8.32 -6.46
C SER A 206 -3.17 8.38 -5.67
N TYR A 207 -3.63 7.26 -5.14
CA TYR A 207 -4.79 7.22 -4.24
C TYR A 207 -4.50 7.96 -2.93
N LEU A 208 -3.30 7.79 -2.35
CA LEU A 208 -2.89 8.55 -1.16
C LEU A 208 -2.78 10.05 -1.43
N ASP A 209 -2.36 10.47 -2.64
CA ASP A 209 -2.39 11.90 -3.04
C ASP A 209 -3.81 12.48 -3.02
N SER A 210 -4.78 11.70 -3.52
CA SER A 210 -6.19 12.08 -3.45
C SER A 210 -6.69 12.12 -2.01
N LEU A 211 -6.37 11.12 -1.18
CA LEU A 211 -6.73 11.13 0.26
C LEU A 211 -6.15 12.33 1.00
N GLN A 212 -4.91 12.73 0.71
CA GLN A 212 -4.31 13.93 1.28
C GLN A 212 -5.15 15.17 0.97
N LYS A 213 -5.58 15.33 -0.29
CA LYS A 213 -6.45 16.45 -0.69
C LYS A 213 -7.81 16.41 0.03
N ILE A 214 -8.43 15.23 0.10
CA ILE A 214 -9.73 15.05 0.78
C ILE A 214 -9.61 15.34 2.29
N SER A 215 -8.48 14.98 2.91
CA SER A 215 -8.22 15.28 4.33
C SER A 215 -8.04 16.78 4.63
N HIS A 216 -7.91 17.62 3.60
CA HIS A 216 -7.85 19.07 3.68
C HIS A 216 -9.12 19.76 3.16
N ASP A 217 -10.20 19.02 2.89
CA ASP A 217 -11.47 19.61 2.44
C ASP A 217 -12.00 20.62 3.47
N PRO A 218 -12.61 21.74 3.07
CA PRO A 218 -13.19 22.71 4.01
C PRO A 218 -14.28 22.11 4.90
N ILE A 219 -14.96 21.04 4.49
CA ILE A 219 -16.02 20.40 5.26
C ILE A 219 -15.43 19.37 6.24
N GLU A 220 -15.68 19.59 7.53
CA GLU A 220 -15.24 18.73 8.64
C GLU A 220 -15.58 17.25 8.43
N ASN A 221 -16.85 16.93 8.15
CA ASN A 221 -17.30 15.55 7.98
C ASN A 221 -16.53 14.78 6.88
N ILE A 222 -16.05 15.50 5.86
CA ILE A 222 -15.27 14.91 4.75
C ILE A 222 -13.84 14.65 5.21
N ARG A 223 -13.22 15.62 5.89
CA ARG A 223 -11.89 15.46 6.50
C ARG A 223 -11.87 14.27 7.46
N ILE A 224 -12.87 14.17 8.34
CA ILE A 224 -12.98 13.07 9.31
C ILE A 224 -13.07 11.72 8.61
N LYS A 225 -13.86 11.60 7.52
CA LYS A 225 -13.93 10.36 6.73
C LYS A 225 -12.57 10.00 6.13
N ALA A 226 -11.86 10.95 5.55
CA ALA A 226 -10.50 10.69 5.03
C ALA A 226 -9.53 10.27 6.14
N ILE A 227 -9.55 10.92 7.30
CA ILE A 227 -8.73 10.58 8.47
C ILE A 227 -9.00 9.13 8.92
N VAL A 228 -10.27 8.74 9.04
CA VAL A 228 -10.66 7.37 9.40
C VAL A 228 -10.18 6.37 8.35
N THR A 229 -10.32 6.69 7.07
CA THR A 229 -9.88 5.83 5.96
C THR A 229 -8.37 5.65 5.94
N ILE A 230 -7.58 6.70 6.17
CA ILE A 230 -6.11 6.64 6.31
C ILE A 230 -5.72 5.72 7.48
N GLN A 231 -6.36 5.88 8.65
CA GLN A 231 -6.09 5.04 9.80
C GLN A 231 -6.46 3.57 9.54
N HIS A 232 -7.58 3.32 8.86
CA HIS A 232 -8.03 1.98 8.54
C HIS A 232 -7.03 1.26 7.61
N LEU A 233 -6.53 1.95 6.58
CA LEU A 233 -5.49 1.43 5.69
C LEU A 233 -4.23 1.07 6.48
N LEU A 234 -3.78 1.97 7.36
CA LEU A 234 -2.57 1.77 8.15
C LEU A 234 -2.67 0.58 9.11
N VAL A 235 -3.85 0.31 9.68
CA VAL A 235 -4.07 -0.85 10.56
C VAL A 235 -4.19 -2.17 9.78
N GLN A 236 -4.91 -2.15 8.66
CA GLN A 236 -5.21 -3.38 7.90
C GLN A 236 -4.05 -3.79 6.99
N ARG A 237 -3.51 -2.85 6.21
CA ARG A 237 -2.50 -3.08 5.17
C ARG A 237 -1.52 -1.89 5.12
N PRO A 238 -0.45 -1.88 5.94
CA PRO A 238 0.47 -0.75 6.07
C PRO A 238 1.44 -0.56 4.87
N GLU A 239 0.94 -0.65 3.64
CA GLU A 239 1.71 -0.26 2.45
C GLU A 239 1.95 1.26 2.47
N LEU A 240 3.16 1.70 2.16
CA LEU A 240 3.60 3.09 2.33
C LEU A 240 3.34 3.67 3.74
N GLU A 241 3.49 2.84 4.78
CA GLU A 241 3.21 3.18 6.19
C GLU A 241 3.74 4.54 6.66
N LYS A 242 4.97 4.91 6.27
CA LYS A 242 5.55 6.21 6.65
C LYS A 242 4.69 7.36 6.14
N ARG A 243 4.24 7.29 4.88
CA ARG A 243 3.40 8.31 4.26
C ARG A 243 2.00 8.33 4.86
N LEU A 244 1.39 7.16 5.09
CA LEU A 244 0.10 7.08 5.79
C LEU A 244 0.16 7.71 7.18
N LEU A 245 1.24 7.43 7.94
CA LEU A 245 1.48 8.04 9.24
C LEU A 245 1.68 9.54 9.14
N GLU A 246 2.50 10.02 8.20
CA GLU A 246 2.68 11.45 7.96
C GLU A 246 1.35 12.15 7.68
N LEU A 247 0.51 11.58 6.81
CA LEU A 247 -0.84 12.10 6.52
C LEU A 247 -1.73 12.15 7.76
N LEU A 248 -1.73 11.09 8.58
CA LEU A 248 -2.54 11.04 9.80
C LEU A 248 -2.04 12.07 10.84
N ILE A 249 -0.73 12.12 11.06
CA ILE A 249 -0.07 12.97 12.04
C ILE A 249 -0.20 14.45 11.67
N ASP A 250 -0.23 14.77 10.38
CA ASP A 250 -0.49 16.12 9.91
C ASP A 250 -1.85 16.65 10.39
N LYS A 251 -2.87 15.77 10.44
CA LYS A 251 -4.21 16.12 10.90
C LYS A 251 -4.33 16.33 12.41
N LEU A 252 -3.27 16.09 13.18
CA LEU A 252 -3.24 16.49 14.60
C LEU A 252 -3.19 18.01 14.77
N GLY A 253 -2.68 18.75 13.77
CA GLY A 253 -2.70 20.21 13.73
C GLY A 253 -3.87 20.80 12.95
N ASP A 254 -4.97 20.07 12.77
CA ASP A 254 -6.15 20.59 12.07
C ASP A 254 -6.72 21.82 12.82
N PRO A 255 -7.10 22.91 12.11
CA PRO A 255 -7.72 24.08 12.74
C PRO A 255 -9.04 23.74 13.44
N ASP A 256 -9.76 22.72 12.97
CA ASP A 256 -10.94 22.22 13.64
C ASP A 256 -10.56 21.23 14.76
N HIS A 257 -10.97 21.57 15.98
CA HIS A 257 -10.73 20.77 17.18
C HIS A 257 -11.36 19.38 17.10
N THR A 258 -12.50 19.21 16.42
CA THR A 258 -13.17 17.91 16.31
C THR A 258 -12.34 16.95 15.48
N ALA A 259 -11.89 17.38 14.30
CA ALA A 259 -10.98 16.62 13.45
C ALA A 259 -9.64 16.31 14.14
N ALA A 260 -9.04 17.28 14.83
CA ALA A 260 -7.79 17.09 15.57
C ALA A 260 -7.96 16.08 16.74
N ALA A 261 -9.02 16.21 17.53
CA ALA A 261 -9.34 15.29 18.63
C ALA A 261 -9.62 13.87 18.13
N LYS A 262 -10.34 13.74 17.01
CA LYS A 262 -10.59 12.45 16.35
C LYS A 262 -9.28 11.80 15.91
N THR A 263 -8.39 12.57 15.29
CA THR A 263 -7.07 12.11 14.88
C THR A 263 -6.25 11.63 16.08
N LEU A 264 -6.22 12.38 17.17
CA LEU A 264 -5.53 11.99 18.41
C LEU A 264 -6.06 10.67 18.97
N HIS A 265 -7.38 10.52 19.05
CA HIS A 265 -8.00 9.27 19.50
C HIS A 265 -7.60 8.08 18.63
N LEU A 266 -7.59 8.25 17.30
CA LEU A 266 -7.20 7.24 16.34
C LEU A 266 -5.71 6.86 16.44
N CYS A 267 -4.82 7.84 16.61
CA CYS A 267 -3.40 7.62 16.88
C CYS A 267 -3.19 6.83 18.17
N ASN A 268 -3.90 7.18 19.26
CA ASN A 268 -3.81 6.44 20.53
C ASN A 268 -4.28 4.99 20.38
N LYS A 269 -5.37 4.76 19.64
CA LYS A 269 -5.84 3.40 19.32
C LYS A 269 -4.79 2.61 18.54
N LEU A 270 -4.12 3.25 17.59
CA LEU A 270 -3.06 2.66 16.80
C LEU A 270 -1.83 2.32 17.67
N CYS A 271 -1.39 3.22 18.55
CA CYS A 271 -0.30 2.96 19.50
C CYS A 271 -0.59 1.74 20.37
N LYS A 272 -1.81 1.61 20.89
CA LYS A 272 -2.23 0.44 21.67
C LYS A 272 -2.11 -0.85 20.85
N LEU A 273 -2.62 -0.86 19.62
CA LEU A 273 -2.54 -2.02 18.73
C LEU A 273 -1.09 -2.40 18.36
N LEU A 274 -0.21 -1.42 18.20
CA LEU A 274 1.19 -1.66 17.84
C LEU A 274 2.07 -2.03 19.04
N SER A 275 1.78 -1.50 20.24
CA SER A 275 2.51 -1.84 21.47
C SER A 275 2.39 -3.32 21.84
N VAL A 276 1.34 -4.00 21.37
CA VAL A 276 1.16 -5.45 21.55
C VAL A 276 2.02 -6.27 20.57
N LYS A 277 2.58 -5.65 19.53
CA LYS A 277 3.31 -6.33 18.45
C LYS A 277 4.84 -6.16 18.49
N ASP A 278 5.39 -5.56 19.55
CA ASP A 278 6.83 -5.34 19.83
C ASP A 278 7.70 -4.66 18.74
N ASP A 279 7.18 -4.38 17.55
CA ASP A 279 7.93 -3.88 16.39
C ASP A 279 7.61 -2.42 16.03
N VAL A 280 7.52 -1.53 17.03
CA VAL A 280 7.39 -0.10 16.71
C VAL A 280 8.76 0.46 16.36
N SER A 281 9.03 0.63 15.06
CA SER A 281 10.25 1.29 14.60
C SER A 281 10.37 2.66 15.29
N SER A 282 11.55 2.94 15.85
CA SER A 282 11.82 4.15 16.63
C SER A 282 11.51 5.46 15.86
N LYS A 283 11.46 5.38 14.52
CA LYS A 283 11.06 6.45 13.59
C LYS A 283 9.56 6.77 13.70
N TYR A 284 8.70 5.80 13.97
CA TYR A 284 7.24 6.01 14.12
C TYR A 284 6.89 6.76 15.40
N PHE A 285 7.55 6.41 16.50
CA PHE A 285 7.42 7.19 17.73
C PHE A 285 7.86 8.63 17.55
N ALA A 286 8.97 8.88 16.84
CA ALA A 286 9.43 10.24 16.58
C ALA A 286 8.43 11.06 15.74
N LEU A 287 7.81 10.45 14.72
CA LEU A 287 6.76 11.07 13.92
C LEU A 287 5.52 11.37 14.78
N LEU A 288 5.04 10.39 15.56
CA LEU A 288 3.87 10.54 16.42
C LEU A 288 4.08 11.65 17.46
N LEU A 289 5.22 11.65 18.16
CA LEU A 289 5.57 12.70 19.12
C LEU A 289 5.58 14.08 18.46
N GLY A 290 6.19 14.20 17.27
CA GLY A 290 6.18 15.45 16.51
C GLY A 290 4.77 15.93 16.14
N GLY A 291 3.86 15.01 15.83
CA GLY A 291 2.45 15.31 15.60
C GLY A 291 1.74 15.83 16.84
N VAL A 292 1.88 15.13 17.96
CA VAL A 292 1.26 15.52 19.24
C VAL A 292 1.79 16.88 19.70
N THR A 293 3.09 17.16 19.56
CA THR A 293 3.68 18.47 19.88
C THR A 293 3.09 19.60 19.02
N ARG A 294 2.81 19.35 17.73
CA ARG A 294 2.11 20.33 16.87
C ARG A 294 0.66 20.52 17.28
N ALA A 295 -0.05 19.43 17.61
CA ALA A 295 -1.44 19.45 18.05
C ALA A 295 -1.66 20.36 19.27
N LEU A 296 -0.74 20.28 20.23
CA LEU A 296 -0.78 21.08 21.46
C LEU A 296 -0.70 22.58 21.20
N ALA A 297 -0.12 23.02 20.09
CA ALA A 297 -0.06 24.45 19.75
C ALA A 297 -1.41 25.04 19.32
N PHE A 298 -2.32 24.20 18.81
CA PHE A 298 -3.58 24.67 18.20
C PHE A 298 -4.80 24.27 18.99
N ALA A 299 -4.78 23.08 19.58
CA ALA A 299 -5.93 22.63 20.31
C ALA A 299 -5.80 23.02 21.78
N LYS A 300 -6.91 23.51 22.34
CA LYS A 300 -7.29 23.24 23.74
C LYS A 300 -7.49 21.72 23.91
N VAL A 301 -6.51 20.91 23.47
CA VAL A 301 -6.51 19.47 23.66
C VAL A 301 -6.65 19.31 25.15
N ASN A 302 -7.54 18.42 25.59
CA ASN A 302 -7.66 18.15 27.01
C ASN A 302 -6.31 17.62 27.51
N ILE A 303 -5.47 18.51 28.06
CA ILE A 303 -4.09 18.25 28.49
C ILE A 303 -4.12 17.06 29.44
N GLU A 304 -5.18 16.95 30.25
CA GLU A 304 -5.50 15.81 31.12
C GLU A 304 -5.31 14.45 30.45
N LYS A 305 -5.81 14.26 29.21
CA LYS A 305 -5.67 12.99 28.49
C LYS A 305 -4.24 12.71 28.02
N ILE A 306 -3.44 13.76 27.80
CA ILE A 306 -2.02 13.60 27.48
C ILE A 306 -1.22 13.33 28.76
N LEU A 307 -1.63 13.91 29.90
CA LEU A 307 -1.02 13.67 31.20
C LEU A 307 -1.20 12.21 31.68
N GLU A 308 -2.28 11.53 31.27
CA GLU A 308 -2.44 10.08 31.52
C GLU A 308 -1.26 9.25 30.97
N HIS A 309 -0.62 9.72 29.89
CA HIS A 309 0.49 9.05 29.22
C HIS A 309 1.87 9.67 29.54
N LEU A 310 1.94 10.54 30.55
CA LEU A 310 3.16 11.28 30.89
C LEU A 310 4.30 10.34 31.33
N ASN A 311 3.96 9.27 32.06
CA ASN A 311 4.92 8.23 32.43
C ASN A 311 5.48 7.47 31.22
N ASP A 312 4.65 7.24 30.20
CA ASP A 312 5.10 6.62 28.95
C ASP A 312 6.05 7.55 28.18
N LEU A 313 5.77 8.87 28.16
CA LEU A 313 6.66 9.87 27.59
C LEU A 313 8.02 9.90 28.29
N PHE A 314 8.04 9.87 29.63
CA PHE A 314 9.30 9.80 30.38
C PHE A 314 10.07 8.51 30.08
N ARG A 315 9.41 7.37 29.93
CA ARG A 315 10.06 6.12 29.50
C ARG A 315 10.65 6.25 28.09
N ILE A 316 9.95 6.92 27.18
CA ILE A 316 10.42 7.15 25.81
C ILE A 316 11.63 8.11 25.77
N VAL A 317 11.70 9.12 26.64
CA VAL A 317 12.89 9.98 26.80
C VAL A 317 14.14 9.15 27.12
N HIS A 318 14.00 8.14 27.98
CA HIS A 318 15.08 7.24 28.37
C HIS A 318 15.29 6.08 27.37
N SER A 319 14.65 6.12 26.20
CA SER A 319 14.85 5.11 25.15
C SER A 319 16.20 5.28 24.44
N LYS A 320 16.67 4.20 23.80
CA LYS A 320 17.96 4.17 23.08
C LYS A 320 17.99 5.01 21.79
N ASN A 321 16.89 5.66 21.38
CA ASN A 321 16.85 6.51 20.19
C ASN A 321 16.87 8.00 20.53
N PHE A 322 18.05 8.62 20.41
CA PHE A 322 18.27 10.06 20.66
C PHE A 322 17.23 10.97 20.00
N ASN A 323 16.88 10.72 18.73
CA ASN A 323 15.90 11.56 18.02
C ASN A 323 14.50 11.47 18.65
N THR A 324 14.09 10.28 19.10
CA THR A 324 12.81 10.10 19.79
C THR A 324 12.85 10.75 21.16
N SER A 325 13.96 10.65 21.88
CA SER A 325 14.16 11.30 23.18
C SER A 325 14.07 12.82 23.10
N VAL A 326 14.71 13.44 22.10
CA VAL A 326 14.62 14.90 21.88
C VAL A 326 13.19 15.34 21.59
N ARG A 327 12.44 14.59 20.75
CA ARG A 327 11.03 14.90 20.47
C ARG A 327 10.14 14.74 21.69
N ALA A 328 10.39 13.73 22.53
CA ALA A 328 9.67 13.53 23.77
C ALA A 328 9.97 14.64 24.79
N LEU A 329 11.21 15.09 24.89
CA LEU A 329 11.59 16.25 25.73
C LEU A 329 10.94 17.54 25.25
N GLN A 330 10.93 17.80 23.94
CA GLN A 330 10.24 18.96 23.37
C GLN A 330 8.74 18.95 23.68
N LEU A 331 8.11 17.77 23.66
CA LEU A 331 6.71 17.59 24.03
C LEU A 331 6.47 17.88 25.52
N LEU A 332 7.30 17.30 26.40
CA LEU A 332 7.22 17.54 27.85
C LEU A 332 7.42 19.02 28.19
N PHE A 333 8.37 19.69 27.53
CA PHE A 333 8.60 21.12 27.69
C PHE A 333 7.36 21.94 27.29
N LYS A 334 6.76 21.65 26.13
CA LYS A 334 5.53 22.31 25.65
C LYS A 334 4.35 22.14 26.63
N ILE A 335 4.19 20.94 27.19
CA ILE A 335 3.15 20.65 28.20
C ILE A 335 3.42 21.45 29.48
N SER A 336 4.69 21.56 29.90
CA SER A 336 5.06 22.33 31.09
C SER A 336 4.79 23.83 30.94
N GLU A 337 5.04 24.39 29.75
CA GLU A 337 4.74 25.80 29.45
C GLU A 337 3.24 26.09 29.53
N GLN A 338 2.39 25.25 28.92
CA GLN A 338 0.93 25.45 28.95
C GLN A 338 0.35 25.38 30.37
N LYS A 339 0.80 24.43 31.19
CA LYS A 339 0.39 24.36 32.61
C LYS A 339 0.80 25.59 33.41
N TYR A 340 1.97 26.16 33.14
CA TYR A 340 2.44 27.37 33.81
C TYR A 340 1.59 28.61 33.46
N VAL A 341 0.98 28.62 32.27
CA VAL A 341 0.08 29.68 31.81
C VAL A 341 -1.32 29.55 32.44
N ASP A 342 -1.86 28.33 32.57
CA ASP A 342 -3.17 28.10 33.21
C ASP A 342 -3.19 28.44 34.71
N CYS A 343 -2.04 28.39 35.41
CA CYS A 343 -1.94 28.78 36.82
C CYS A 343 -1.80 30.30 37.07
N ARG A 344 -1.73 31.12 36.01
CA ARG A 344 -1.51 32.59 36.10
C ARG A 344 -2.75 33.43 35.78
N ILE A 345 -3.86 32.79 35.39
CA ILE A 345 -5.19 33.41 35.17
C ILE A 345 -6.07 32.95 36.32
#